data_AF-A0A8T4UFT1-F1
#
_entry.id   AF-A0A8T4UFT1-F1
#
_cell.length_a   1.000
_cell.length_b   1.000
_cell.length_c   1.000
_cell.angle_alpha   90.00
_cell.angle_beta   90.00
_cell.angle_gamma   90.00
#
_symmetry.space_group_name_H-M   'P 1'
#
loop_
_entity.id
_entity.type
_entity.pdbx_description
1 polymer ?
#
loop_
_entity_poly.entity_id
_entity_poly.type
_entity_poly.pdbx_seq_one_letter_code
_entity_poly.pdbx_strand_id
1 'polypeptide(L)'
;MRALPSQVMAVDKLGKGIIVNIAVIGAVLGLGRVCNSAFNDRTVEAPGYVTVSYSTGLNGHVEYTSFADGSQEAKVYPNLGHRMSDSMLYQDLDSDGLVDRIRESGPEWKFHRNTLLVREFDEADHGEDFDRADALLKELMERYPSQR
;
A
#
# COMPACT_ATOMS: atom_id res chain seq x y z
N MET A 1 53.19 23.24 19.21
CA MET A 1 51.91 22.84 18.58
C MET A 1 51.66 21.38 18.95
N ARG A 2 50.63 21.07 19.77
CA ARG A 2 50.29 19.68 20.12
C ARG A 2 49.51 19.07 18.95
N ALA A 3 50.10 18.09 18.27
CA ALA A 3 49.40 17.27 17.29
C ALA A 3 48.34 16.44 18.02
N LEU A 4 47.08 16.51 17.56
CA LEU A 4 46.01 15.65 18.07
C LEU A 4 46.33 14.18 17.72
N PRO A 5 46.11 13.22 18.65
CA PRO A 5 46.45 11.83 18.43
C PRO A 5 45.61 11.25 17.29
N SER A 6 46.26 10.55 16.38
CA SER A 6 45.71 9.98 15.12
C SER A 6 44.42 9.17 15.30
N GLN A 7 44.19 8.60 16.49
CA GLN A 7 42.96 7.87 16.83
C GLN A 7 41.72 8.77 16.90
N VAL A 8 41.83 10.03 17.37
CA VAL A 8 40.70 10.98 17.43
C VAL A 8 40.26 11.40 16.03
N MET A 9 41.23 11.59 15.11
CA MET A 9 40.91 11.91 13.71
C MET A 9 40.28 10.73 12.94
N ALA A 10 40.60 9.49 13.31
CA ALA A 10 40.04 8.30 12.68
C ALA A 10 38.58 8.05 13.10
N VAL A 11 38.26 8.25 14.39
CA VAL A 11 36.89 8.14 14.92
C VAL A 11 35.98 9.24 14.36
N ASP A 12 36.51 10.46 14.21
CA ASP A 12 35.76 11.60 13.66
C ASP A 12 35.47 11.42 12.15
N LYS A 13 36.41 10.83 11.39
CA LYS A 13 36.18 10.46 9.96
C LYS A 13 35.19 9.31 9.81
N LEU A 14 35.26 8.29 10.67
CA LEU A 14 34.33 7.16 10.63
C LEU A 14 32.91 7.58 11.04
N GLY A 15 32.78 8.38 12.12
CA GLY A 15 31.51 8.93 12.58
C GLY A 15 30.86 9.86 11.54
N LYS A 16 31.64 10.77 10.94
CA LYS A 16 31.16 11.62 9.84
C LYS A 16 30.78 10.80 8.60
N GLY A 17 31.54 9.76 8.26
CA GLY A 17 31.21 8.85 7.16
C GLY A 17 29.89 8.12 7.37
N ILE A 18 29.61 7.65 8.59
CA ILE A 18 28.34 7.00 8.93
C ILE A 18 27.18 7.98 8.85
N ILE A 19 27.32 9.20 9.41
CA ILE A 19 26.27 10.22 9.39
C ILE A 19 25.95 10.66 7.96
N VAL A 20 26.97 10.87 7.12
CA VAL A 20 26.77 11.23 5.70
C VAL A 20 26.06 10.11 4.95
N ASN A 21 26.43 8.83 5.18
CA ASN A 21 25.74 7.71 4.55
C ASN A 21 24.28 7.60 4.99
N ILE A 22 23.97 7.79 6.28
CA ILE A 22 22.59 7.79 6.79
C ILE A 22 21.79 8.94 6.16
N ALA A 23 22.38 10.15 6.06
CA ALA A 23 21.71 11.30 5.45
C ALA A 23 21.44 11.08 3.95
N VAL A 24 22.39 10.48 3.21
CA VAL A 24 22.21 10.14 1.79
C VAL A 24 21.14 9.07 1.61
N ILE A 25 21.18 7.99 2.41
CA ILE A 25 20.14 6.95 2.38
C ILE A 25 18.77 7.56 2.69
N GLY A 26 18.66 8.37 3.74
CA GLY A 26 17.43 9.07 4.09
C GLY A 26 16.90 9.97 2.98
N ALA A 27 17.78 10.72 2.31
CA ALA A 27 17.41 11.58 1.18
C ALA A 27 16.90 10.77 -0.03
N VAL A 28 17.56 9.66 -0.36
CA VAL A 28 17.14 8.77 -1.45
C VAL A 28 15.79 8.12 -1.15
N LEU A 29 15.59 7.64 0.07
CA LEU A 29 14.31 7.06 0.50
C LEU A 29 13.19 8.11 0.51
N GLY A 30 13.48 9.32 0.99
CA GLY A 30 12.54 10.45 0.97
C GLY A 30 12.12 10.85 -0.45
N LEU A 31 13.08 10.98 -1.37
CA LEU A 31 12.82 11.24 -2.78
C LEU A 31 11.96 10.14 -3.41
N GLY A 32 12.27 8.87 -3.14
CA GLY A 32 11.47 7.74 -3.61
C GLY A 32 10.00 7.84 -3.19
N ARG A 33 9.74 8.15 -1.91
CA ARG A 33 8.37 8.33 -1.39
C ARG A 33 7.64 9.51 -2.03
N VAL A 34 8.31 10.64 -2.23
CA VAL A 34 7.71 11.82 -2.89
C VAL A 34 7.35 11.51 -4.34
N CYS A 35 8.23 10.85 -5.08
CA CYS A 35 7.92 10.41 -6.43
C CYS A 35 6.73 9.46 -6.46
N ASN A 36 6.69 8.47 -5.55
CA ASN A 36 5.57 7.53 -5.46
C ASN A 36 4.23 8.24 -5.23
N SER A 37 4.19 9.17 -4.28
CA SER A 37 3.01 10.02 -4.00
C SER A 37 2.61 10.85 -5.22
N ALA A 38 3.56 11.52 -5.88
CA ALA A 38 3.26 12.33 -7.06
C ALA A 38 2.67 11.54 -8.24
N PHE A 39 2.98 10.25 -8.36
CA PHE A 39 2.44 9.39 -9.44
C PHE A 39 1.12 8.71 -9.08
N ASN A 40 0.92 8.33 -7.81
CA ASN A 40 -0.18 7.46 -7.41
C ASN A 40 -1.27 8.15 -6.59
N ASP A 41 -0.99 9.27 -5.93
CA ASP A 41 -1.98 9.96 -5.11
C ASP A 41 -2.97 10.72 -6.02
N ARG A 42 -4.22 10.27 -6.06
CA ARG A 42 -5.30 10.90 -6.85
C ARG A 42 -6.67 10.59 -6.27
N THR A 43 -7.61 11.49 -6.49
CA THR A 43 -9.03 11.25 -6.22
C THR A 43 -9.80 11.33 -7.53
N VAL A 44 -10.67 10.36 -7.78
CA VAL A 44 -11.59 10.32 -8.91
C VAL A 44 -13.00 10.30 -8.35
N GLU A 45 -13.78 11.31 -8.69
CA GLU A 45 -15.20 11.39 -8.34
C GLU A 45 -16.03 11.18 -9.60
N ALA A 46 -17.00 10.27 -9.52
CA ALA A 46 -17.91 9.98 -10.62
C ALA A 46 -19.34 9.74 -10.10
N PRO A 47 -20.37 9.89 -10.95
CA PRO A 47 -21.72 9.48 -10.59
C PRO A 47 -21.74 7.98 -10.26
N GLY A 48 -21.96 7.65 -9.00
CA GLY A 48 -22.05 6.26 -8.53
C GLY A 48 -20.87 5.77 -7.70
N TYR A 49 -19.72 6.47 -7.70
CA TYR A 49 -18.57 6.06 -6.88
C TYR A 49 -17.57 7.20 -6.64
N VAL A 50 -16.78 7.06 -5.58
CA VAL A 50 -15.58 7.86 -5.32
C VAL A 50 -14.41 6.90 -5.14
N THR A 51 -13.33 7.11 -5.89
CA THR A 51 -12.09 6.35 -5.74
C THR A 51 -10.98 7.27 -5.24
N VAL A 52 -10.37 6.90 -4.12
CA VAL A 52 -9.17 7.54 -3.58
C VAL A 52 -7.99 6.59 -3.76
N SER A 53 -6.99 7.03 -4.50
CA SER A 53 -5.72 6.34 -4.69
C SER A 53 -4.65 7.04 -3.85
N TYR A 54 -3.86 6.28 -3.12
CA TYR A 54 -2.72 6.82 -2.38
C TYR A 54 -1.54 5.84 -2.33
N SER A 55 -0.35 6.41 -2.35
CA SER A 55 0.93 5.73 -2.30
C SER A 55 1.19 5.08 -0.93
N THR A 56 1.75 3.88 -0.99
CA THR A 56 2.21 3.11 0.17
C THR A 56 3.71 2.83 0.04
N GLY A 57 4.45 3.11 1.11
CA GLY A 57 5.90 2.90 1.13
C GLY A 57 6.65 3.69 0.04
N LEU A 58 7.65 3.07 -0.56
CA LEU A 58 8.51 3.67 -1.60
C LEU A 58 7.97 3.47 -3.02
N ASN A 59 7.14 2.45 -3.22
CA ASN A 59 6.76 1.99 -4.55
C ASN A 59 5.32 1.44 -4.66
N GLY A 60 4.61 1.14 -3.58
CA GLY A 60 3.23 0.63 -3.65
C GLY A 60 2.18 1.74 -3.71
N HIS A 61 0.93 1.35 -3.96
CA HIS A 61 -0.24 2.21 -3.74
C HIS A 61 -1.49 1.36 -3.47
N VAL A 62 -2.53 2.00 -2.94
CA VAL A 62 -3.85 1.41 -2.71
C VAL A 62 -4.90 2.32 -3.35
N GLU A 63 -5.85 1.71 -4.06
CA GLU A 63 -7.04 2.36 -4.57
C GLU A 63 -8.24 1.90 -3.74
N TYR A 64 -8.86 2.80 -3.00
CA TYR A 64 -10.07 2.55 -2.24
C TYR A 64 -11.26 3.21 -2.95
N THR A 65 -12.30 2.43 -3.23
CA THR A 65 -13.51 2.90 -3.91
C THR A 65 -14.72 2.69 -3.03
N SER A 66 -15.45 3.76 -2.75
CA SER A 66 -16.77 3.70 -2.11
C SER A 66 -17.86 3.91 -3.15
N PHE A 67 -18.81 2.99 -3.23
CA PHE A 67 -19.90 3.03 -4.20
C PHE A 67 -21.17 3.66 -3.62
N ALA A 68 -22.10 3.97 -4.52
CA ALA A 68 -23.32 4.66 -4.18
C ALA A 68 -24.34 3.82 -3.40
N ASP A 69 -24.26 2.51 -3.55
CA ASP A 69 -25.10 1.52 -2.90
C ASP A 69 -24.60 1.13 -1.51
N GLY A 70 -23.44 1.65 -1.09
CA GLY A 70 -22.79 1.35 0.19
C GLY A 70 -21.63 0.35 0.06
N SER A 71 -21.56 -0.40 -1.04
CA SER A 71 -20.48 -1.36 -1.26
C SER A 71 -19.12 -0.66 -1.38
N GLN A 72 -18.07 -1.40 -1.08
CA GLN A 72 -16.71 -0.86 -0.99
C GLN A 72 -15.70 -1.84 -1.57
N GLU A 73 -14.65 -1.27 -2.18
CA GLU A 73 -13.57 -2.06 -2.75
C GLU A 73 -12.22 -1.44 -2.41
N ALA A 74 -11.26 -2.28 -2.03
CA ALA A 74 -9.87 -1.88 -1.82
C ALA A 74 -8.95 -2.70 -2.72
N LYS A 75 -8.19 -2.03 -3.58
CA LYS A 75 -7.24 -2.65 -4.49
C LYS A 75 -5.82 -2.27 -4.12
N VAL A 76 -5.02 -3.27 -3.77
CA VAL A 76 -3.65 -3.09 -3.30
C VAL A 76 -2.66 -3.42 -4.41
N TYR A 77 -1.74 -2.49 -4.67
CA TYR A 77 -0.66 -2.64 -5.62
C TYR A 77 0.69 -2.62 -4.87
N PRO A 78 1.45 -3.73 -4.86
CA PRO A 78 2.63 -3.84 -4.00
C PRO A 78 3.85 -3.04 -4.50
N ASN A 79 3.95 -2.69 -5.79
CA ASN A 79 5.16 -2.12 -6.40
C ASN A 79 4.89 -1.04 -7.48
N LEU A 80 5.92 -0.23 -7.80
CA LEU A 80 5.80 0.98 -8.63
C LEU A 80 5.61 0.58 -10.08
N GLY A 81 4.62 1.16 -10.76
CA GLY A 81 4.42 0.95 -12.19
C GLY A 81 3.88 -0.42 -12.59
N HIS A 82 3.45 -1.26 -11.63
CA HIS A 82 2.71 -2.47 -11.97
C HIS A 82 1.31 -2.11 -12.49
N ARG A 83 0.94 -2.74 -13.60
CA ARG A 83 -0.45 -2.80 -14.09
C ARG A 83 -1.27 -3.69 -13.13
N MET A 84 -2.54 -3.95 -13.43
CA MET A 84 -3.44 -4.84 -12.65
C MET A 84 -2.94 -6.28 -12.41
N SER A 85 -1.67 -6.59 -12.71
CA SER A 85 -1.08 -7.91 -12.80
C SER A 85 -0.57 -8.47 -11.48
N ASP A 86 -0.47 -7.71 -10.40
CA ASP A 86 -0.05 -8.24 -9.08
C ASP A 86 -0.89 -7.62 -7.95
N SER A 87 -2.14 -7.27 -8.27
CA SER A 87 -3.01 -6.57 -7.33
C SER A 87 -3.90 -7.53 -6.58
N MET A 88 -4.06 -7.27 -5.29
CA MET A 88 -5.12 -7.89 -4.48
C MET A 88 -6.32 -6.98 -4.47
N LEU A 89 -7.52 -7.54 -4.67
CA LEU A 89 -8.79 -6.83 -4.59
C LEU A 89 -9.59 -7.41 -3.42
N TYR A 90 -10.01 -6.54 -2.53
CA TYR A 90 -10.89 -6.83 -1.40
C TYR A 90 -12.22 -6.12 -1.64
N GLN A 91 -13.33 -6.82 -1.44
CA GLN A 91 -14.67 -6.27 -1.68
C GLN A 91 -15.56 -6.55 -0.48
N ASP A 92 -16.21 -5.50 0.01
CA ASP A 92 -17.37 -5.52 0.90
C ASP A 92 -18.59 -5.21 0.02
N LEU A 93 -19.44 -6.23 -0.18
CA LEU A 93 -20.56 -6.17 -1.12
C LEU A 93 -21.87 -5.82 -0.41
N ASP A 94 -21.98 -6.07 0.89
CA ASP A 94 -23.20 -5.86 1.68
C ASP A 94 -23.14 -4.64 2.62
N SER A 95 -21.99 -3.94 2.63
CA SER A 95 -21.71 -2.71 3.37
C SER A 95 -21.63 -2.89 4.89
N ASP A 96 -21.30 -4.08 5.38
CA ASP A 96 -21.16 -4.36 6.81
C ASP A 96 -19.77 -3.98 7.38
N GLY A 97 -18.84 -3.55 6.50
CA GLY A 97 -17.48 -3.20 6.85
C GLY A 97 -16.54 -4.40 6.98
N LEU A 98 -16.95 -5.57 6.49
CA LEU A 98 -16.17 -6.79 6.39
C LEU A 98 -16.03 -7.20 4.91
N VAL A 99 -14.88 -7.77 4.58
CA VAL A 99 -14.56 -8.20 3.21
C VAL A 99 -15.25 -9.51 2.89
N ASP A 100 -16.24 -9.50 2.01
CA ASP A 100 -16.89 -10.71 1.49
C ASP A 100 -16.02 -11.52 0.54
N ARG A 101 -15.14 -10.83 -0.19
CA ARG A 101 -14.41 -11.44 -1.31
C ARG A 101 -12.99 -10.93 -1.42
N ILE A 102 -12.05 -11.87 -1.53
CA ILE A 102 -10.64 -11.60 -1.85
C ILE A 102 -10.33 -12.18 -3.21
N ARG A 103 -9.76 -11.35 -4.09
CA ARG A 103 -9.33 -11.76 -5.42
C ARG A 103 -7.90 -11.34 -5.68
N GLU A 104 -7.06 -12.30 -6.03
CA GLU A 104 -5.73 -12.02 -6.55
C GLU A 104 -5.80 -11.90 -8.07
N SER A 105 -5.14 -10.88 -8.63
CA SER A 105 -5.05 -10.69 -10.08
C SER A 105 -3.60 -10.72 -10.54
N GLY A 106 -3.28 -11.72 -11.39
CA GLY A 106 -2.00 -11.96 -12.08
C GLY A 106 -1.93 -11.36 -13.50
N PRO A 107 -0.78 -11.29 -14.20
CA PRO A 107 -0.71 -10.96 -15.63
C PRO A 107 -1.30 -12.08 -16.53
N GLU A 108 -1.76 -13.17 -15.93
CA GLU A 108 -2.23 -14.38 -16.60
C GLU A 108 -3.75 -14.44 -16.76
N TRP A 109 -4.38 -13.36 -17.22
CA TRP A 109 -5.82 -13.30 -17.53
C TRP A 109 -6.30 -14.34 -18.57
N LYS A 110 -5.43 -15.25 -19.02
CA LYS A 110 -5.76 -16.42 -19.84
C LYS A 110 -5.16 -17.75 -19.38
N PHE A 111 -4.25 -17.81 -18.41
CA PHE A 111 -3.42 -19.02 -18.24
C PHE A 111 -3.28 -19.59 -16.83
N HIS A 112 -3.41 -18.81 -15.75
CA HIS A 112 -3.33 -19.34 -14.39
C HIS A 112 -4.54 -18.94 -13.55
N ARG A 113 -5.10 -19.92 -12.84
CA ARG A 113 -6.35 -19.81 -12.05
C ARG A 113 -6.28 -18.59 -11.13
N ASN A 114 -7.25 -17.69 -11.25
CA ASN A 114 -7.48 -16.64 -10.26
C ASN A 114 -7.72 -17.32 -8.90
N THR A 115 -6.97 -16.95 -7.87
CA THR A 115 -7.39 -17.23 -6.49
C THR A 115 -8.58 -16.31 -6.20
N LEU A 116 -9.74 -16.92 -5.96
CA LEU A 116 -10.94 -16.24 -5.52
C LEU A 116 -11.35 -16.90 -4.21
N LEU A 117 -11.29 -16.13 -3.13
CA LEU A 117 -11.81 -16.53 -1.82
C LEU A 117 -13.12 -15.79 -1.58
N VAL A 118 -14.13 -16.51 -1.14
CA VAL A 118 -15.44 -15.99 -0.77
C VAL A 118 -15.69 -16.35 0.68
N ARG A 119 -15.90 -15.35 1.54
CA ARG A 119 -15.96 -15.51 3.01
C ARG A 119 -16.88 -16.64 3.43
N GLU A 120 -18.10 -16.66 2.89
CA GLU A 120 -19.11 -17.69 3.19
C GLU A 120 -18.60 -19.12 3.03
N PHE A 121 -17.68 -19.37 2.09
CA PHE A 121 -17.21 -20.71 1.75
C PHE A 121 -15.79 -21.00 2.25
N ASP A 122 -14.93 -19.99 2.33
CA ASP A 122 -13.48 -20.18 2.49
C ASP A 122 -12.94 -19.68 3.84
N GLU A 123 -13.73 -18.97 4.66
CA GLU A 123 -13.26 -18.34 5.90
C GLU A 123 -12.62 -19.33 6.89
N ALA A 124 -13.12 -20.56 6.96
CA ALA A 124 -12.58 -21.58 7.87
C ALA A 124 -11.11 -21.93 7.59
N ASP A 125 -10.71 -21.92 6.32
CA ASP A 125 -9.36 -22.27 5.88
C ASP A 125 -8.49 -21.02 5.61
N HIS A 126 -9.12 -19.85 5.48
CA HIS A 126 -8.49 -18.57 5.10
C HIS A 126 -8.76 -17.41 6.06
N GLY A 127 -9.09 -17.69 7.32
CA GLY A 127 -9.48 -16.66 8.31
C GLY A 127 -8.44 -15.54 8.46
N GLU A 128 -7.14 -15.87 8.46
CA GLU A 128 -6.09 -14.84 8.53
C GLU A 128 -6.06 -13.90 7.31
N ASP A 129 -6.44 -14.39 6.12
CA ASP A 129 -6.52 -13.55 4.93
C ASP A 129 -7.68 -12.56 5.04
N PHE A 130 -8.84 -13.01 5.52
CA PHE A 130 -10.00 -12.16 5.77
C PHE A 130 -9.76 -11.16 6.90
N ASP A 131 -9.15 -11.57 8.02
CA ASP A 131 -8.81 -10.67 9.13
C ASP A 131 -7.89 -9.52 8.68
N ARG A 132 -6.89 -9.82 7.84
CA ARG A 132 -6.00 -8.80 7.26
C ARG A 132 -6.75 -7.87 6.31
N ALA A 133 -7.63 -8.43 5.48
CA ALA A 133 -8.42 -7.67 4.54
C ALA A 133 -9.41 -6.72 5.28
N ASP A 134 -10.04 -7.20 6.35
CA ASP A 134 -10.94 -6.43 7.21
C ASP A 134 -10.24 -5.28 7.92
N ALA A 135 -9.05 -5.55 8.47
CA ALA A 135 -8.25 -4.52 9.11
C ALA A 135 -7.86 -3.41 8.12
N LEU A 136 -7.47 -3.78 6.90
CA LEU A 136 -7.17 -2.79 5.86
C LEU A 136 -8.42 -2.00 5.46
N LEU A 137 -9.55 -2.67 5.22
CA LEU A 137 -10.79 -1.98 4.82
C LEU A 137 -11.22 -0.98 5.89
N LYS A 138 -11.18 -1.36 7.17
CA LYS A 138 -11.48 -0.46 8.30
C LYS A 138 -10.53 0.74 8.35
N GLU A 139 -9.23 0.53 8.20
CA GLU A 139 -8.27 1.64 8.11
C GLU A 139 -8.64 2.62 6.98
N LEU A 140 -8.99 2.10 5.81
CA LEU A 140 -9.36 2.89 4.65
C LEU A 140 -10.66 3.68 4.87
N MET A 141 -11.67 3.05 5.47
CA MET A 141 -12.93 3.69 5.83
C MET A 141 -12.73 4.84 6.81
N GLU A 142 -11.92 4.65 7.85
CA GLU A 142 -11.61 5.68 8.84
C GLU A 142 -10.82 6.84 8.23
N ARG A 143 -9.88 6.53 7.33
CA ARG A 143 -9.01 7.52 6.70
C ARG A 143 -9.68 8.31 5.59
N TYR A 144 -10.58 7.67 4.86
CA TYR A 144 -11.31 8.21 3.73
C TYR A 144 -12.81 7.98 3.93
N PRO A 145 -13.42 8.62 4.94
CA PRO A 145 -14.85 8.51 5.15
C PRO A 145 -15.55 8.93 3.86
N SER A 146 -16.52 8.14 3.43
CA SER A 146 -17.27 8.41 2.19
C SER A 146 -17.70 9.87 2.21
N GLN A 147 -17.26 10.67 1.22
CA GLN A 147 -17.50 12.12 1.19
C GLN A 147 -18.95 12.48 0.82
N ARG A 148 -19.93 11.74 1.34
CA ARG A 148 -21.35 11.99 1.14
C ARG A 148 -21.94 12.77 2.30
#